data_AF-A0A0F9D9D9-F1
#
_entry.id   AF-A0A0F9D9D9-F1
#
_cell.length_a   1.000
_cell.length_b   1.000
_cell.length_c   1.000
_cell.angle_alpha   90.00
_cell.angle_beta   90.00
_cell.angle_gamma   90.00
#
_symmetry.space_group_name_H-M   'P 1'
#
loop_
_entity.id
_entity.type
_entity.pdbx_description
1 polymer ?
#
loop_
_entity_poly.entity_id
_entity_poly.type
_entity_poly.pdbx_seq_one_letter_code
_entity_poly.pdbx_strand_id
1 'polypeptide(L)'
;MKFTGHFTGPQLNLKAWEAELRTHLTKKLHEYTREWLRAVTGRVPVWSGMSRASLLELKELVGGRIYIRPKVKSRIPQGRALGTATPNITDTDFSITIVTQVPHYTYQEYRRSPRGGSPKAPWFSLFAGSEAFRAIAQDVKLPAVTFKPFVRTI
;
A
#
# COMPACT_ATOMS: atom_id res chain seq x y z
N MET A 1 -60.77 15.94 -19.62
CA MET A 1 -59.71 15.07 -19.08
C MET A 1 -58.39 15.83 -19.09
N LYS A 2 -57.61 15.79 -18.02
CA LYS A 2 -56.29 16.44 -17.93
C LYS A 2 -55.24 15.38 -17.60
N PHE A 3 -54.28 15.20 -18.50
CA PHE A 3 -53.06 14.45 -18.23
C PHE A 3 -51.97 15.44 -17.79
N THR A 4 -51.25 15.10 -16.72
CA THR A 4 -50.06 15.84 -16.31
C THR A 4 -48.93 14.84 -16.18
N GLY A 5 -47.94 14.93 -17.07
CA GLY A 5 -46.70 14.18 -16.98
C GLY A 5 -45.66 14.99 -16.19
N HIS A 6 -45.06 14.38 -15.18
CA HIS A 6 -43.94 14.97 -14.45
C HIS A 6 -42.66 14.19 -14.74
N PHE A 7 -41.59 14.91 -15.08
CA PHE A 7 -40.24 14.36 -15.20
C PHE A 7 -39.35 15.03 -14.17
N THR A 8 -38.55 14.23 -13.47
CA THR A 8 -37.47 14.70 -12.61
C THR A 8 -36.18 14.05 -13.08
N GLY A 9 -35.10 14.83 -13.21
CA GLY A 9 -33.80 14.33 -13.67
C GLY A 9 -33.15 13.31 -12.70
N PRO A 10 -32.19 12.50 -13.18
CA PRO A 10 -31.45 11.56 -12.36
C PRO A 10 -30.72 12.27 -11.21
N GLN A 11 -30.81 11.72 -10.00
CA GLN A 11 -30.12 12.25 -8.84
C GLN A 11 -28.87 11.43 -8.53
N LEU A 12 -27.74 12.13 -8.39
CA LEU A 12 -26.48 11.57 -7.93
C LEU A 12 -26.62 11.04 -6.50
N ASN A 13 -26.27 9.77 -6.28
CA ASN A 13 -26.20 9.20 -4.95
C ASN A 13 -24.82 9.44 -4.33
N LEU A 14 -24.53 10.68 -3.93
CA LEU A 14 -23.21 11.09 -3.46
C LEU A 14 -22.69 10.20 -2.32
N LYS A 15 -23.52 9.95 -1.29
CA LYS A 15 -23.14 9.12 -0.14
C LYS A 15 -22.76 7.69 -0.51
N ALA A 16 -23.50 7.07 -1.43
CA ALA A 16 -23.18 5.71 -1.88
C ALA A 16 -21.89 5.69 -2.69
N TRP A 17 -21.70 6.68 -3.56
CA TRP A 17 -20.49 6.82 -4.35
C TRP A 17 -19.26 7.09 -3.48
N GLU A 18 -19.35 7.94 -2.45
CA GLU A 18 -18.27 8.19 -1.48
C GLU A 18 -17.87 6.91 -0.72
N ALA A 19 -18.84 6.12 -0.27
CA ALA A 19 -18.57 4.85 0.39
C ALA A 19 -17.89 3.83 -0.54
N GLU A 20 -18.33 3.77 -1.80
CA GLU A 20 -17.71 2.94 -2.84
C GLU A 20 -16.29 3.41 -3.16
N LEU A 21 -16.09 4.71 -3.33
CA LEU A 21 -14.80 5.34 -3.58
C LEU A 21 -13.82 5.04 -2.44
N ARG A 22 -14.23 5.21 -1.18
CA ARG A 22 -13.40 4.90 -0.02
C ARG A 22 -12.98 3.44 0.02
N THR A 23 -13.92 2.53 -0.25
CA THR A 23 -13.65 1.09 -0.33
C THR A 23 -12.67 0.77 -1.45
N HIS A 24 -12.87 1.39 -2.62
CA HIS A 24 -12.02 1.21 -3.79
C HIS A 24 -10.59 1.69 -3.53
N LEU A 25 -10.41 2.92 -3.04
CA LEU A 25 -9.10 3.51 -2.79
C LEU A 25 -8.34 2.78 -1.68
N THR A 26 -9.03 2.34 -0.61
CA THR A 26 -8.41 1.51 0.44
C THR A 26 -7.89 0.20 -0.14
N LYS A 27 -8.69 -0.47 -0.98
CA LYS A 27 -8.29 -1.71 -1.65
C LYS A 27 -7.09 -1.49 -2.58
N LYS A 28 -7.09 -0.40 -3.35
CA LYS A 28 -5.99 -0.03 -4.25
C LYS A 28 -4.72 0.31 -3.49
N LEU A 29 -4.81 1.04 -2.38
CA LEU A 29 -3.67 1.30 -1.52
C LEU A 29 -3.03 0.00 -1.01
N HIS A 30 -3.82 -0.97 -0.56
CA HIS A 30 -3.31 -2.29 -0.14
C HIS A 30 -2.67 -3.07 -1.30
N GLU A 31 -3.28 -3.06 -2.48
CA GLU A 31 -2.73 -3.67 -3.70
C GLU A 31 -1.39 -3.04 -4.07
N TYR A 32 -1.31 -1.73 -4.12
CA TYR A 32 -0.09 -1.03 -4.52
C TYR A 32 1.02 -1.15 -3.47
N THR A 33 0.65 -1.17 -2.20
CA THR A 33 1.59 -1.40 -1.11
C THR A 33 2.13 -2.84 -1.10
N ARG A 34 1.37 -3.83 -1.60
CA ARG A 34 1.92 -5.18 -1.83
C ARG A 34 2.99 -5.20 -2.91
N GLU A 35 2.83 -4.44 -3.99
CA GLU A 35 3.85 -4.31 -5.03
C GLU A 35 5.08 -3.55 -4.53
N TRP A 36 4.89 -2.49 -3.73
CA TRP A 36 5.98 -1.85 -2.99
C TRP A 36 6.76 -2.89 -2.16
N LEU A 37 6.06 -3.71 -1.37
CA LEU A 37 6.66 -4.73 -0.53
C LEU A 37 7.41 -5.79 -1.35
N ARG A 38 6.86 -6.19 -2.50
CA ARG A 38 7.50 -7.13 -3.43
C ARG A 38 8.80 -6.55 -3.99
N ALA A 39 8.81 -5.30 -4.42
CA ALA A 39 9.99 -4.64 -4.95
C ALA A 39 11.10 -4.50 -3.89
N VAL A 40 10.76 -4.08 -2.67
CA VAL A 40 11.69 -3.97 -1.55
C VAL A 40 12.28 -5.34 -1.21
N THR A 41 11.42 -6.34 -0.99
CA THR A 41 11.88 -7.68 -0.62
C THR A 41 12.59 -8.41 -1.74
N GLY A 42 12.34 -8.07 -3.01
CA GLY A 42 13.11 -8.54 -4.16
C GLY A 42 14.59 -8.17 -4.10
N ARG A 43 14.91 -7.02 -3.49
CA ARG A 43 16.30 -6.57 -3.27
C ARG A 43 16.88 -7.03 -1.93
N VAL A 44 16.03 -7.24 -0.92
CA VAL A 44 16.49 -7.68 0.39
C VAL A 44 16.74 -9.18 0.42
N PRO A 45 17.95 -9.66 0.73
CA PRO A 45 18.20 -11.11 0.76
C PRO A 45 17.33 -11.86 1.76
N VAL A 46 16.93 -13.08 1.40
CA VAL A 46 16.08 -13.95 2.26
C VAL A 46 16.69 -14.30 3.61
N TRP A 47 18.02 -14.31 3.71
CA TRP A 47 18.76 -14.60 4.94
C TRP A 47 18.92 -13.37 5.83
N SER A 48 18.56 -12.17 5.35
CA SER A 48 18.54 -10.93 6.12
C SER A 48 17.32 -10.93 7.04
N GLY A 49 17.40 -11.73 8.10
CA GLY A 49 16.30 -12.00 9.02
C GLY A 49 15.70 -10.73 9.62
N MET A 50 16.55 -9.77 10.01
CA MET A 50 16.13 -8.51 10.64
C MET A 50 15.46 -7.56 9.63
N SER A 51 16.08 -7.32 8.48
CA SER A 51 15.57 -6.34 7.49
C SER A 51 14.26 -6.77 6.85
N ARG A 52 14.09 -8.07 6.58
CA ARG A 52 12.80 -8.61 6.12
C ARG A 52 11.77 -8.66 7.24
N ALA A 53 12.19 -8.92 8.47
CA ALA A 53 11.28 -8.96 9.62
C ALA A 53 10.72 -7.59 10.00
N SER A 54 11.44 -6.50 9.73
CA SER A 54 10.92 -5.13 9.93
C SER A 54 9.79 -4.75 8.97
N LEU A 55 9.41 -5.63 8.05
CA LEU A 55 8.29 -5.43 7.12
C LEU A 55 7.14 -6.40 7.42
N LEU A 56 7.22 -7.19 8.50
CA LEU A 56 6.19 -8.18 8.82
C LEU A 56 4.84 -7.55 9.16
N GLU A 57 4.84 -6.43 9.88
CA GLU A 57 3.60 -5.69 10.19
C GLU A 57 2.92 -5.19 8.91
N LEU A 58 3.71 -4.64 7.97
CA LEU A 58 3.20 -4.26 6.65
C LEU A 58 2.60 -5.46 5.92
N LYS A 59 3.31 -6.59 5.91
CA LYS A 59 2.85 -7.84 5.31
C LYS A 59 1.52 -8.31 5.90
N GLU A 60 1.34 -8.18 7.21
CA GLU A 60 0.10 -8.52 7.90
C GLU A 60 -1.02 -7.55 7.52
N LEU A 61 -0.74 -6.25 7.48
CA LEU A 61 -1.69 -5.20 7.11
C LEU A 61 -2.24 -5.38 5.68
N VAL A 62 -1.37 -5.65 4.71
CA VAL A 62 -1.76 -5.69 3.29
C VAL A 62 -1.99 -7.09 2.74
N GLY A 63 -1.86 -8.15 3.56
CA GLY A 63 -1.99 -9.54 3.12
C GLY A 63 -0.88 -9.99 2.17
N GLY A 64 0.34 -9.49 2.38
CA GLY A 64 1.52 -9.78 1.55
C GLY A 64 2.20 -11.11 1.87
N ARG A 65 3.30 -11.39 1.16
CA ARG A 65 4.18 -12.53 1.44
C ARG A 65 5.62 -12.06 1.61
N ILE A 66 6.22 -12.39 2.75
CA ILE A 66 7.64 -12.21 3.02
C ILE A 66 8.21 -13.56 3.36
N TYR A 67 9.26 -13.92 2.66
CA TYR A 67 9.99 -15.15 2.94
C TYR A 67 11.27 -14.85 3.71
N ILE A 68 11.50 -15.53 4.82
CA ILE A 68 12.67 -15.31 5.68
C ILE A 68 13.31 -16.68 5.97
N ARG A 69 14.57 -16.86 5.59
CA ARG A 69 15.36 -18.07 5.86
C ARG A 69 16.74 -17.68 6.40
N PRO A 70 16.85 -17.34 7.70
CA PRO A 70 18.11 -16.91 8.29
C PRO A 70 19.13 -18.06 8.25
N LYS A 71 20.39 -17.76 7.93
CA LYS A 71 21.50 -18.74 7.92
C LYS A 71 22.12 -18.97 9.31
N VAL A 72 21.69 -18.19 10.30
CA VAL A 72 22.22 -18.15 11.67
C VAL A 72 21.04 -18.00 12.64
N LYS A 73 21.32 -17.93 13.96
CA LYS A 73 20.31 -17.66 14.99
C LYS A 73 19.42 -16.47 14.57
N SER A 74 18.11 -16.71 14.61
CA SER A 74 17.12 -15.80 14.03
C SER A 74 17.14 -14.42 14.67
N ARG A 75 17.17 -13.37 13.83
CA ARG A 75 16.99 -11.97 14.23
C ARG A 75 15.58 -11.45 13.89
N ILE A 76 14.62 -12.34 13.68
CA ILE A 76 13.23 -11.97 13.36
C ILE A 76 12.58 -11.14 14.47
N PRO A 77 12.66 -11.51 15.77
CA PRO A 77 12.05 -10.71 16.83
C PRO A 77 12.60 -9.28 16.87
N GLN A 78 13.92 -9.14 16.70
CA GLN A 78 14.58 -7.83 16.63
C GLN A 78 14.11 -7.02 15.43
N GLY A 79 14.06 -7.63 14.24
CA GLY A 79 13.57 -6.93 13.05
C GLY A 79 12.12 -6.47 13.18
N ARG A 80 11.25 -7.32 13.73
CA ARG A 80 9.84 -6.97 13.96
C ARG A 80 9.69 -5.77 14.88
N ALA A 81 10.47 -5.71 15.97
CA ALA A 81 10.46 -4.58 16.91
C ALA A 81 10.97 -3.26 16.30
N LEU A 82 11.66 -3.31 15.15
CA LEU A 82 12.25 -2.15 14.47
C LEU A 82 11.42 -1.64 13.29
N GLY A 83 10.26 -2.26 13.01
CA GLY A 83 9.43 -1.92 11.87
C GLY A 83 7.99 -1.61 12.30
N THR A 84 7.38 -0.61 11.68
CA THR A 84 5.95 -0.30 11.85
C THR A 84 5.29 -0.07 10.50
N ALA A 85 3.98 -0.29 10.45
CA ALA A 85 3.15 -0.01 9.28
C ALA A 85 1.80 0.56 9.73
N THR A 86 1.65 1.88 9.62
CA THR A 86 0.46 2.58 10.12
C THR A 86 -0.36 3.12 8.94
N PRO A 87 -1.57 2.59 8.70
CA PRO A 87 -2.48 3.18 7.71
C PRO A 87 -3.11 4.46 8.26
N ASN A 88 -3.27 5.46 7.38
CA ASN A 88 -4.05 6.66 7.61
C ASN A 88 -5.07 6.79 6.48
N ILE A 89 -6.34 6.44 6.77
CA ILE A 89 -7.43 6.41 5.80
C ILE A 89 -8.51 7.40 6.27
N THR A 90 -8.50 8.58 5.66
CA THR A 90 -9.51 9.61 5.85
C THR A 90 -10.40 9.71 4.60
N ASP A 91 -11.26 10.71 4.53
CA ASP A 91 -12.09 10.95 3.35
C ASP A 91 -11.27 11.50 2.17
N THR A 92 -10.14 12.15 2.44
CA THR A 92 -9.31 12.84 1.44
C THR A 92 -7.88 12.31 1.33
N ASP A 93 -7.41 11.55 2.32
CA ASP A 93 -6.06 11.00 2.35
C ASP A 93 -6.08 9.48 2.57
N PHE A 94 -5.33 8.77 1.74
CA PHE A 94 -5.21 7.31 1.74
C PHE A 94 -3.73 6.97 1.72
N SER A 95 -3.13 6.86 2.91
CA SER A 95 -1.69 6.64 3.06
C SER A 95 -1.36 5.48 3.99
N ILE A 96 -0.20 4.86 3.78
CA ILE A 96 0.42 3.90 4.71
C ILE A 96 1.82 4.42 5.00
N THR A 97 2.07 4.73 6.26
CA THR A 97 3.40 5.14 6.72
C THR A 97 4.18 3.90 7.16
N ILE A 98 5.34 3.70 6.56
CA ILE A 98 6.24 2.58 6.85
C ILE A 98 7.49 3.16 7.50
N VAL A 99 7.76 2.75 8.74
CA VAL A 99 8.99 3.14 9.43
C VAL A 99 9.84 1.90 9.65
N THR A 100 11.14 2.02 9.39
CA THR A 100 12.11 1.00 9.75
C THR A 100 13.34 1.64 10.39
N GLN A 101 13.73 1.10 11.54
CA GLN A 101 14.92 1.53 12.28
C GLN A 101 16.10 0.58 12.04
N VAL A 102 16.00 -0.34 11.07
CA VAL A 102 17.09 -1.27 10.77
C VAL A 102 18.28 -0.47 10.20
N PRO A 103 19.44 -0.44 10.90
CA PRO A 103 20.55 0.44 10.53
C PRO A 103 21.06 0.24 9.10
N HIS A 104 20.92 -0.98 8.57
CA HIS A 104 21.32 -1.31 7.21
C HIS A 104 20.52 -0.58 6.14
N TYR A 105 19.23 -0.29 6.36
CA TYR A 105 18.45 0.54 5.43
C TYR A 105 18.96 1.97 5.50
N THR A 106 19.05 2.56 6.69
CA THR A 106 19.53 3.94 6.88
C THR A 106 20.89 4.17 6.25
N TYR A 107 21.85 3.27 6.48
CA TYR A 107 23.20 3.41 5.95
C TYR A 107 23.22 3.37 4.41
N GLN A 108 22.43 2.49 3.79
CA GLN A 108 22.44 2.31 2.33
C GLN A 108 21.64 3.39 1.59
N GLU A 109 20.46 3.74 2.10
CA GLU A 109 19.57 4.71 1.44
C GLU A 109 20.15 6.13 1.53
N TYR A 110 20.70 6.54 2.69
CA TYR A 110 21.20 7.90 2.88
C TYR A 110 22.61 8.15 2.37
N ARG A 111 23.56 7.21 2.57
CA ARG A 111 24.96 7.46 2.20
C ARG A 111 25.28 7.13 0.75
N ARG A 112 24.28 6.68 -0.03
CA ARG A 112 24.41 6.19 -1.42
C ARG A 112 25.63 5.30 -1.64
N SER A 113 26.09 4.59 -0.60
CA SER A 113 27.46 4.08 -0.57
C SER A 113 27.61 2.94 -1.57
N PRO A 114 28.34 3.13 -2.70
CA PRO A 114 28.63 2.04 -3.63
C PRO A 114 29.83 1.21 -3.14
N ARG A 115 30.54 1.70 -2.11
CA ARG A 115 31.83 1.18 -1.63
C ARG A 115 31.80 1.06 -0.11
N GLY A 116 31.72 -0.19 0.38
CA GLY A 116 31.89 -0.54 1.79
C GLY A 116 30.76 -1.38 2.39
N GLY A 117 29.59 -1.44 1.75
CA GLY A 117 28.55 -2.40 2.13
C GLY A 117 28.76 -3.76 1.44
N SER A 118 28.36 -4.84 2.12
CA SER A 118 28.43 -6.20 1.58
C SER A 118 27.78 -6.28 0.19
N PRO A 119 28.36 -6.96 -0.80
CA PRO A 119 27.72 -7.22 -2.11
C PRO A 119 26.33 -7.86 -2.01
N LYS A 120 26.01 -8.40 -0.83
CA LYS A 120 24.74 -9.04 -0.50
C LYS A 120 23.80 -8.12 0.30
N ALA A 121 24.01 -6.80 0.32
CA ALA A 121 23.17 -5.86 1.06
C ALA A 121 21.96 -5.40 0.22
N PRO A 122 20.83 -5.04 0.86
CA PRO A 122 19.61 -4.57 0.18
C PRO A 122 19.72 -3.15 -0.39
N TRP A 123 20.48 -2.97 -1.48
CA TRP A 123 20.76 -1.64 -2.04
C TRP A 123 19.51 -0.96 -2.57
N PHE A 124 19.24 0.27 -2.10
CA PHE A 124 18.14 1.12 -2.58
C PHE A 124 16.79 0.40 -2.62
N SER A 125 16.55 -0.47 -1.64
CA SER A 125 15.36 -1.30 -1.59
C SER A 125 14.10 -0.49 -1.33
N LEU A 126 14.15 0.53 -0.45
CA LEU A 126 13.01 1.39 -0.17
C LEU A 126 12.73 2.29 -1.37
N PHE A 127 13.77 2.83 -2.00
CA PHE A 127 13.64 3.57 -3.26
C PHE A 127 13.00 2.72 -4.36
N ALA A 128 13.42 1.47 -4.53
CA ALA A 128 12.81 0.54 -5.48
C ALA A 128 11.32 0.31 -5.20
N GLY A 129 10.96 0.19 -3.91
CA GLY A 129 9.57 0.15 -3.47
C GLY A 129 8.81 1.39 -3.93
N SER A 130 9.35 2.58 -3.65
CA SER A 130 8.70 3.86 -4.00
C SER A 130 8.49 4.01 -5.51
N GLU A 131 9.48 3.62 -6.32
CA GLU A 131 9.36 3.59 -7.78
C GLU A 131 8.26 2.62 -8.24
N ALA A 132 8.22 1.41 -7.68
CA ALA A 132 7.20 0.41 -8.00
C ALA A 132 5.79 0.88 -7.62
N PHE A 133 5.64 1.48 -6.44
CA PHE A 133 4.37 2.07 -5.99
C PHE A 133 3.92 3.19 -6.91
N ARG A 134 4.83 4.12 -7.27
CA ARG A 134 4.51 5.24 -8.14
C ARG A 134 4.05 4.77 -9.52
N ALA A 135 4.74 3.78 -10.10
CA ALA A 135 4.43 3.26 -11.42
C ALA A 135 2.99 2.74 -11.53
N ILE A 136 2.48 2.08 -10.49
CA ILE A 136 1.12 1.50 -10.48
C ILE A 136 0.05 2.44 -9.92
N ALA A 137 0.42 3.37 -9.04
CA ALA A 137 -0.51 4.34 -8.47
C ALA A 137 -0.99 5.36 -9.51
N GLN A 138 -0.20 5.64 -10.54
CA GLN A 138 -0.56 6.52 -11.65
C GLN A 138 -1.74 6.00 -12.49
N ASP A 139 -1.99 4.69 -12.48
CA ASP A 139 -3.05 4.05 -13.27
C ASP A 139 -4.37 3.86 -12.51
N VAL A 140 -4.53 4.49 -11.34
CA VAL A 140 -5.75 4.31 -10.52
C VAL A 140 -6.98 4.87 -11.26
N LYS A 141 -7.97 4.01 -11.49
CA LYS A 141 -9.25 4.38 -12.10
C LYS A 141 -10.32 4.48 -11.02
N LEU A 142 -11.02 5.61 -10.97
CA LEU A 142 -12.09 5.83 -10.01
C LEU A 142 -13.33 4.99 -10.36
N PRO A 143 -14.12 4.55 -9.36
CA PRO A 143 -15.39 3.88 -9.61
C PRO A 143 -16.37 4.79 -10.33
N ALA A 144 -17.25 4.18 -11.14
CA ALA A 144 -18.28 4.90 -11.86
C ALA A 144 -19.25 5.60 -10.90
N VAL A 145 -19.81 6.71 -11.35
CA VAL A 145 -20.75 7.47 -10.56
C VAL A 145 -22.11 6.75 -10.50
N THR A 146 -22.62 6.50 -9.29
CA THR A 146 -23.90 5.83 -9.10
C THR A 146 -25.05 6.83 -9.10
N PHE A 147 -25.98 6.66 -10.04
CA PHE A 147 -27.24 7.40 -10.10
C PHE A 147 -28.38 6.54 -9.54
N LYS A 148 -29.31 7.14 -8.78
CA LYS A 148 -30.51 6.40 -8.34
C LYS A 148 -31.48 6.21 -9.52
N PRO A 149 -31.83 4.96 -9.90
CA PRO A 149 -32.88 4.72 -10.89
C PRO A 149 -34.23 5.15 -10.33
N PHE A 150 -35.11 5.67 -11.19
CA PHE A 150 -36.40 6.19 -10.81
C PHE A 150 -37.50 5.15 -10.98
N VAL A 151 -38.31 4.95 -9.94
CA VAL A 151 -39.65 4.35 -10.04
C VAL A 151 -40.60 5.17 -9.18
N ARG A 152 -41.40 6.05 -9.79
CA ARG A 152 -42.70 6.43 -9.22
C ARG A 152 -43.78 5.76 -10.05
N THR A 153 -44.38 4.73 -9.49
CA THR A 153 -45.74 4.32 -9.85
C THR A 153 -46.69 5.31 -9.18
N ILE A 154 -47.56 5.93 -9.97
CA ILE A 154 -48.74 6.68 -9.49
C ILE A 154 -49.93 5.75 -9.65
#